data_AF-A0A7R9G781-F1
#
_entry.id   AF-A0A7R9G781-F1
#
_cell.length_a   1.000
_cell.length_b   1.000
_cell.length_c   1.000
_cell.angle_alpha   90.00
_cell.angle_beta   90.00
_cell.angle_gamma   90.00
#
_symmetry.space_group_name_H-M   'P 1'
#
loop_
_entity.id
_entity.type
_entity.pdbx_description
1 polymer ?
#
loop_
_entity_poly.entity_id
_entity_poly.type
_entity_poly.pdbx_seq_one_letter_code
_entity_poly.pdbx_strand_id
1 'polypeptide(L)'
;MGKHKKGRSVKNNKQVQVDEPDDLKLAPHSFVIHRGSVGKYVQELTKDFRKVMEPFTASSLKVRRKNSLKDFVSVSGILHVSHLCTFTHTDISTYMKLANLPRGPTLTFKVHNYSLSRDVASMLKKQMVFDRVFKNSPLIVLNSFSGEGMHLKLMASMFQNMFPTINVTKVS
;
A
#
# COMPACT_ATOMS: atom_id res chain seq x y z
N MET A 1 -3.11 34.85 -35.97
CA MET A 1 -3.45 33.69 -35.11
C MET A 1 -2.21 33.29 -34.30
N GLY A 2 -2.17 33.63 -33.00
CA GLY A 2 -0.99 33.37 -32.14
C GLY A 2 -0.97 31.93 -31.63
N LYS A 3 0.14 31.21 -31.86
CA LYS A 3 0.33 29.84 -31.36
C LYS A 3 0.37 29.82 -29.82
N HIS A 4 -0.62 29.18 -29.19
CA HIS A 4 -0.62 28.93 -27.76
C HIS A 4 0.59 28.06 -27.37
N LYS A 5 1.57 28.64 -26.65
CA LYS A 5 2.68 27.89 -26.06
C LYS A 5 2.14 27.02 -24.91
N LYS A 6 2.30 25.70 -25.03
CA LYS A 6 2.01 24.74 -23.94
C LYS A 6 2.77 25.15 -22.67
N GLY A 7 2.04 25.25 -21.55
CA GLY A 7 2.59 25.67 -20.26
C GLY A 7 3.69 24.74 -19.74
N ARG A 8 4.60 25.27 -18.93
CA ARG A 8 5.82 24.59 -18.41
C ARG A 8 5.49 23.26 -17.69
N SER A 9 4.35 23.18 -17.01
CA SER A 9 3.89 21.96 -16.32
C SER A 9 3.50 20.83 -17.28
N VAL A 10 3.05 21.14 -18.51
CA VAL A 10 2.69 20.15 -19.52
C VAL A 10 3.93 19.59 -20.20
N LYS A 11 5.01 20.38 -20.31
CA LYS A 11 6.30 19.93 -20.86
C LYS A 11 7.04 18.95 -19.96
N ASN A 12 6.86 19.03 -18.63
CA ASN A 12 7.51 18.13 -17.68
C ASN A 12 6.74 16.82 -17.46
N ASN A 13 5.51 16.70 -17.96
CA ASN A 13 4.76 15.46 -17.91
C ASN A 13 5.11 14.61 -19.14
N LYS A 14 6.37 14.15 -19.23
CA LYS A 14 6.68 13.03 -20.10
C LYS A 14 5.87 11.86 -19.55
N GLN A 15 4.88 11.37 -20.29
CA GLN A 15 4.27 10.08 -19.98
C GLN A 15 5.41 9.07 -19.99
N VAL A 16 5.82 8.66 -18.81
CA VAL A 16 6.81 7.60 -18.59
C VAL A 16 6.08 6.31 -18.94
N GLN A 17 5.92 6.03 -20.23
CA GLN A 17 5.73 4.67 -20.71
C GLN A 17 7.10 4.00 -20.64
N VAL A 18 7.52 3.68 -19.42
CA VAL A 18 8.56 2.68 -19.22
C VAL A 18 7.78 1.39 -19.18
N ASP A 19 7.92 0.58 -20.23
CA ASP A 19 7.44 -0.80 -20.20
C ASP A 19 8.16 -1.50 -19.05
N GLU A 20 7.49 -1.59 -17.90
CA GLU A 20 7.97 -2.39 -16.79
C GLU A 20 8.01 -3.87 -17.22
N PRO A 21 8.98 -4.65 -16.73
CA PRO A 21 9.06 -6.09 -17.02
C PRO A 21 7.73 -6.76 -16.69
N ASP A 22 7.27 -7.68 -17.53
CA ASP A 22 5.97 -8.33 -17.38
C ASP A 22 5.81 -9.04 -16.02
N ASP A 23 6.90 -9.57 -15.47
CA ASP A 23 6.93 -10.17 -14.13
C ASP A 23 6.62 -9.16 -13.00
N LEU A 24 7.04 -7.89 -13.16
CA LEU A 24 6.65 -6.83 -12.22
C LEU A 24 5.19 -6.45 -12.44
N LYS A 25 4.73 -6.29 -13.69
CA LYS A 25 3.33 -5.95 -13.99
C LYS A 25 2.33 -6.97 -13.42
N LEU A 26 2.71 -8.25 -13.37
CA LEU A 26 1.91 -9.35 -12.81
C LEU A 26 1.93 -9.41 -11.28
N ALA A 27 2.94 -8.82 -10.63
CA ALA A 27 3.01 -8.81 -9.17
C ALA A 27 1.87 -7.93 -8.59
N PRO A 28 1.28 -8.34 -7.45
CA PRO A 28 0.20 -7.57 -6.84
C PRO A 28 0.75 -6.27 -6.25
N HIS A 29 0.58 -5.18 -6.99
CA HIS A 29 0.97 -3.86 -6.51
C HIS A 29 -0.06 -3.30 -5.52
N SER A 30 0.43 -2.54 -4.55
CA SER A 30 -0.39 -1.93 -3.51
C SER A 30 -0.20 -0.41 -3.41
N PHE A 31 -1.29 0.30 -3.18
CA PHE A 31 -1.26 1.67 -2.69
C PHE A 31 -1.52 1.69 -1.20
N VAL A 32 -0.66 2.39 -0.46
CA VAL A 32 -0.88 2.69 0.94
C VAL A 32 -1.05 4.19 1.06
N ILE A 33 -2.21 4.65 1.52
CA ILE A 33 -2.53 6.07 1.65
C ILE A 33 -3.21 6.36 2.98
N HIS A 34 -3.31 7.64 3.32
CA HIS A 34 -4.21 8.09 4.37
C HIS A 34 -5.27 9.01 3.76
N ARG A 35 -6.48 9.01 4.33
CA ARG A 35 -7.61 9.83 3.88
C ARG A 35 -8.07 10.77 4.99
N GLY A 36 -8.37 12.01 4.59
CA GLY A 36 -8.86 13.05 5.48
C GLY A 36 -7.76 13.76 6.26
N SER A 37 -8.16 14.53 7.26
CA SER A 37 -7.23 15.17 8.19
C SER A 37 -6.76 14.13 9.21
N VAL A 38 -5.56 13.58 8.99
CA VAL A 38 -4.94 12.62 9.90
C VAL A 38 -3.78 13.26 10.66
N GLY A 39 -3.64 12.94 11.94
CA GLY A 39 -2.54 13.42 12.78
C GLY A 39 -1.17 12.91 12.32
N LYS A 40 -0.09 13.54 12.81
CA LYS A 40 1.30 13.23 12.43
C LYS A 40 1.65 11.75 12.63
N TYR A 41 1.17 11.14 13.71
CA TYR A 41 1.43 9.74 14.04
C TYR A 41 0.83 8.77 13.02
N VAL A 42 -0.40 9.02 12.54
CA VAL A 42 -1.03 8.19 11.50
C VAL A 42 -0.31 8.35 10.15
N GLN A 43 0.20 9.55 9.86
CA GLN A 43 1.01 9.77 8.66
C GLN A 43 2.34 8.99 8.73
N GLU A 44 2.95 8.92 9.90
CA GLU A 44 4.16 8.13 10.14
C GLU A 44 3.88 6.64 10.06
N LEU A 45 2.80 6.16 10.68
CA LEU A 45 2.32 4.78 10.54
C LEU A 45 2.08 4.40 9.07
N THR A 46 1.52 5.31 8.26
CA THR A 46 1.33 5.09 6.82
C THR A 46 2.66 4.91 6.09
N LYS A 47 3.71 5.65 6.48
CA LYS A 47 5.06 5.51 5.90
C LYS A 47 5.72 4.20 6.32
N ASP A 48 5.56 3.81 7.58
CA ASP A 48 6.06 2.53 8.08
C ASP A 48 5.38 1.36 7.37
N PHE A 49 4.05 1.44 7.19
CA PHE A 49 3.32 0.42 6.46
C PHE A 49 3.73 0.37 4.98
N ARG A 50 4.06 1.50 4.34
CA ARG A 50 4.66 1.49 2.99
C ARG A 50 5.96 0.70 2.96
N LYS A 51 6.86 0.89 3.94
CA LYS A 51 8.12 0.13 3.98
C LYS A 51 7.88 -1.38 4.04
N VAL A 52 6.86 -1.82 4.79
CA VAL A 52 6.49 -3.25 4.88
C VAL A 52 5.98 -3.79 3.54
N MET A 53 5.30 -2.95 2.76
CA MET A 53 4.73 -3.33 1.46
C MET A 53 5.72 -3.21 0.29
N GLU A 54 6.97 -2.82 0.54
CA GLU A 54 8.03 -2.83 -0.49
C GLU A 54 8.37 -4.27 -0.92
N PRO A 55 8.81 -4.48 -2.17
CA PRO A 55 9.05 -3.49 -3.23
C PRO A 55 7.80 -3.15 -4.08
N PHE A 56 6.71 -3.90 -3.95
CA PHE A 56 5.53 -3.80 -4.81
C PHE A 56 4.54 -2.70 -4.36
N THR A 57 5.04 -1.64 -3.73
CA THR A 57 4.22 -0.49 -3.33
C THR A 57 4.74 0.81 -3.92
N ALA A 58 3.82 1.74 -4.16
CA ALA A 58 4.18 3.05 -4.68
C ALA A 58 4.78 3.95 -3.57
N SER A 59 6.05 3.73 -3.21
CA SER A 59 6.76 4.49 -2.19
C SER A 59 6.82 6.00 -2.46
N SER A 60 6.93 6.37 -3.74
CA SER A 60 7.01 7.77 -4.18
C SER A 60 5.66 8.49 -4.25
N LEU A 61 4.56 7.80 -3.98
CA LEU A 61 3.21 8.36 -4.04
C LEU A 61 3.00 9.39 -2.91
N LYS A 62 2.93 10.67 -3.28
CA LYS A 62 2.67 11.77 -2.36
C LYS A 62 1.18 12.10 -2.31
N VAL A 63 0.53 11.67 -1.24
CA VAL A 63 -0.88 11.97 -0.96
C VAL A 63 -1.02 13.44 -0.56
N ARG A 64 -1.86 14.20 -1.28
CA ARG A 64 -2.22 15.58 -0.91
C ARG A 64 -3.64 15.60 -0.32
N ARG A 65 -3.94 16.61 0.49
CA ARG A 65 -5.28 16.81 1.07
C ARG A 65 -6.39 16.93 0.03
N LYS A 66 -6.06 17.39 -1.18
CA LYS A 66 -6.99 17.53 -2.30
C LYS A 66 -7.27 16.22 -3.04
N ASN A 67 -6.45 15.18 -2.82
CA ASN A 67 -6.65 13.91 -3.53
C ASN A 67 -7.90 13.21 -3.00
N SER A 68 -8.74 12.81 -3.94
CA SER A 68 -9.89 11.98 -3.65
C SER A 68 -9.54 10.50 -3.80
N LEU A 69 -10.32 9.62 -3.16
CA LEU A 69 -10.18 8.17 -3.35
C LEU A 69 -10.34 7.79 -4.84
N LYS A 70 -11.22 8.52 -5.56
CA LYS A 70 -11.51 8.31 -6.97
C LYS A 70 -10.27 8.51 -7.84
N ASP A 71 -9.39 9.42 -7.46
CA ASP A 71 -8.15 9.70 -8.18
C ASP A 71 -7.19 8.51 -8.09
N PHE A 72 -7.12 7.84 -6.94
CA PHE A 72 -6.28 6.65 -6.77
C PHE A 72 -6.84 5.46 -7.53
N VAL A 73 -8.17 5.30 -7.55
CA VAL A 73 -8.84 4.23 -8.31
C VAL A 73 -8.72 4.44 -9.82
N SER A 74 -8.75 5.69 -10.31
CA SER A 74 -8.56 5.94 -11.75
C SER A 74 -7.12 5.69 -12.20
N VAL A 75 -6.14 5.98 -11.34
CA VAL A 75 -4.71 5.76 -11.62
C VAL A 75 -4.31 4.29 -11.43
N SER A 76 -5.02 3.53 -10.59
CA SER A 76 -4.65 2.14 -10.30
C SER A 76 -4.61 1.25 -11.54
N GLY A 77 -5.47 1.50 -12.53
CA GLY A 77 -5.45 0.75 -13.79
C GLY A 77 -4.19 0.99 -14.64
N ILE A 78 -3.62 2.19 -14.58
CA ILE A 78 -2.41 2.56 -15.32
C ILE A 78 -1.16 2.05 -14.61
N LEU A 79 -1.18 2.03 -13.27
CA LEU A 79 -0.06 1.60 -12.44
C LEU A 79 -0.16 0.12 -12.00
N HIS A 80 -1.06 -0.65 -12.62
CA HIS A 80 -1.29 -2.07 -12.31
C HIS A 80 -1.48 -2.38 -10.81
N VAL A 81 -2.10 -1.45 -10.07
CA VAL A 81 -2.33 -1.60 -8.64
C VAL A 81 -3.61 -2.37 -8.36
N SER A 82 -3.46 -3.49 -7.66
CA SER A 82 -4.55 -4.37 -7.26
C SER A 82 -5.08 -4.05 -5.87
N HIS A 83 -4.24 -3.63 -4.92
CA HIS A 83 -4.66 -3.44 -3.54
C HIS A 83 -4.54 -1.98 -3.09
N LEU A 84 -5.52 -1.51 -2.32
CA LEU A 84 -5.51 -0.17 -1.72
C LEU A 84 -5.72 -0.26 -0.21
N CYS A 85 -4.67 0.02 0.55
CA CYS A 85 -4.70 0.22 1.97
C CYS A 85 -4.89 1.71 2.29
N THR A 86 -5.94 2.05 3.03
CA THR A 86 -6.27 3.43 3.42
C THR A 86 -6.40 3.54 4.93
N PHE A 87 -5.60 4.43 5.53
CA PHE A 87 -5.76 4.83 6.92
C PHE A 87 -6.68 6.05 7.03
N THR A 88 -7.69 5.98 7.88
CA THR A 88 -8.60 7.10 8.19
C THR A 88 -8.63 7.32 9.69
N HIS A 89 -8.67 8.58 10.11
CA HIS A 89 -8.86 8.95 11.51
C HIS A 89 -10.19 9.68 11.65
N THR A 90 -11.04 9.22 12.56
CA THR A 90 -12.29 9.88 12.96
C THR A 90 -12.22 10.19 14.45
N ASP A 91 -13.17 10.99 14.94
CA ASP A 91 -13.23 11.38 16.36
C ASP A 91 -13.36 10.17 17.32
N ILE A 92 -13.87 9.05 16.81
CA ILE A 92 -14.06 7.82 17.57
C ILE A 92 -12.79 6.97 17.57
N SER A 93 -12.17 6.76 16.41
CA SER A 93 -11.04 5.84 16.27
C SER A 93 -10.31 5.98 14.94
N THR A 94 -9.15 5.33 14.85
CA THR A 94 -8.43 5.14 13.59
C THR A 94 -8.90 3.84 12.94
N TYR A 95 -9.11 3.87 11.63
CA TYR A 95 -9.52 2.71 10.85
C TYR A 95 -8.51 2.44 9.73
N MET A 96 -8.25 1.16 9.49
CA MET A 96 -7.50 0.68 8.35
C MET A 96 -8.48 0.01 7.39
N LYS A 97 -8.53 0.46 6.14
CA LYS A 97 -9.38 -0.12 5.09
C LYS A 97 -8.50 -0.76 4.04
N LEU A 98 -8.74 -2.03 3.74
CA LEU A 98 -8.07 -2.75 2.65
C LEU A 98 -9.10 -3.04 1.56
N ALA A 99 -8.90 -2.46 0.38
CA ALA A 99 -9.79 -2.62 -0.76
C ALA A 99 -9.07 -3.32 -1.90
N ASN A 100 -9.78 -4.22 -2.59
CA ASN A 100 -9.33 -4.79 -3.85
C ASN A 100 -9.85 -3.92 -5.02
N LEU A 101 -8.95 -3.47 -5.88
CA LEU A 101 -9.18 -2.60 -7.02
C LEU A 101 -9.16 -3.39 -8.34
N PRO A 102 -9.86 -2.92 -9.40
CA PRO A 102 -10.74 -1.75 -9.45
C PRO A 102 -12.16 -2.03 -8.92
N ARG A 103 -12.57 -3.31 -8.88
CA ARG A 103 -13.83 -3.76 -8.31
C ARG A 103 -13.55 -4.94 -7.39
N GLY A 104 -13.90 -4.81 -6.12
CA GLY A 104 -13.69 -5.87 -5.17
C GLY A 104 -14.19 -5.52 -3.77
N PRO A 105 -14.10 -6.49 -2.84
CA PRO A 105 -14.54 -6.27 -1.48
C PRO A 105 -13.59 -5.28 -0.78
N THR A 106 -14.11 -4.62 0.26
CA THR A 106 -13.33 -3.75 1.14
C THR A 106 -13.47 -4.26 2.57
N LEU A 107 -12.35 -4.61 3.19
CA LEU A 107 -12.28 -4.94 4.61
C LEU A 107 -12.03 -3.67 5.40
N THR A 108 -12.79 -3.45 6.46
CA THR A 108 -12.62 -2.31 7.36
C THR A 108 -12.25 -2.81 8.75
N PHE A 109 -11.10 -2.39 9.24
CA PHE A 109 -10.57 -2.75 10.54
C PHE A 109 -10.55 -1.52 11.44
N LYS A 110 -11.04 -1.66 12.67
CA LYS A 110 -10.83 -0.67 13.73
C LYS A 110 -9.45 -0.91 14.34
N VAL A 111 -8.61 0.11 14.36
CA VAL A 111 -7.30 0.05 15.01
C VAL A 111 -7.52 0.30 16.51
N HIS A 112 -7.26 -0.72 17.33
CA HIS A 112 -7.31 -0.58 18.77
C HIS A 112 -6.06 0.15 19.29
N ASN A 113 -4.89 -0.39 18.97
CA ASN A 113 -3.60 0.14 19.39
C ASN A 113 -2.64 0.07 18.19
N TYR A 114 -1.71 1.03 18.10
CA TYR A 114 -0.64 1.02 17.11
C TYR A 114 0.65 1.53 17.76
N SER A 115 1.78 1.13 17.21
CA SER A 115 3.11 1.60 17.58
C SER A 115 3.86 2.03 16.33
N LEU A 116 4.77 3.00 16.48
CA LEU A 116 5.60 3.46 15.37
C LEU A 116 6.90 2.66 15.35
N SER A 117 7.44 2.47 14.15
CA SER A 117 8.68 1.71 13.95
C SER A 117 9.84 2.33 14.72
N ARG A 118 9.89 3.66 14.83
CA ARG A 118 10.91 4.37 15.62
C ARG A 118 10.81 4.08 17.12
N ASP A 119 9.60 3.95 17.65
CA ASP A 119 9.39 3.78 19.09
C ASP A 119 9.80 2.34 19.47
N VAL A 120 9.43 1.37 18.63
CA VAL A 120 9.88 -0.03 18.76
C VAL A 120 11.40 -0.14 18.64
N ALA A 121 12.01 0.51 17.64
CA ALA A 121 13.46 0.50 17.48
C ALA A 121 14.18 1.17 18.65
N SER A 122 13.63 2.23 19.23
CA SER A 122 14.22 2.90 20.39
C SER A 122 14.16 2.07 21.68
N MET A 123 13.16 1.18 21.80
CA MET A 123 12.98 0.30 22.96
C MET A 123 13.91 -0.91 22.95
N LEU A 124 14.37 -1.34 21.77
CA LEU A 124 15.25 -2.50 21.62
C LEU A 124 16.70 -2.16 21.98
N LYS A 125 17.33 -3.01 22.81
CA LYS A 125 18.75 -2.86 23.19
C LYS A 125 19.71 -2.88 22.00
N LYS A 126 19.38 -3.64 20.95
CA LYS A 126 20.15 -3.70 19.70
C LYS A 126 19.23 -3.36 18.53
N GLN A 127 19.50 -2.24 17.88
CA GLN A 127 18.72 -1.79 16.74
C GLN A 127 19.14 -2.54 15.48
N MET A 128 18.27 -3.43 15.01
CA MET A 128 18.47 -4.17 13.75
C MET A 128 17.76 -3.42 12.62
N VAL A 129 18.41 -2.40 12.07
CA VAL A 129 17.87 -1.62 10.94
C VAL A 129 18.53 -2.11 9.65
N PHE A 130 17.85 -2.98 8.92
CA PHE A 130 18.33 -3.47 7.63
C PHE A 130 17.42 -2.98 6.50
N ASP A 131 17.77 -1.84 5.91
CA ASP A 131 17.03 -1.30 4.76
C ASP A 131 17.01 -2.26 3.56
N ARG A 132 18.00 -3.16 3.46
CA ARG A 132 18.07 -4.17 2.40
C ARG A 132 16.97 -5.23 2.51
N VAL A 133 16.40 -5.46 3.68
CA VAL A 133 15.37 -6.49 3.90
C VAL A 133 14.07 -6.11 3.17
N PHE A 134 13.78 -4.82 3.05
CA PHE A 134 12.58 -4.31 2.36
C PHE A 134 12.69 -4.37 0.82
N LYS A 135 13.83 -4.80 0.26
CA LYS A 135 13.96 -4.99 -1.20
C LYS A 135 13.28 -6.27 -1.70
N ASN A 136 13.01 -7.20 -0.79
CA ASN A 136 12.36 -8.47 -1.08
C ASN A 136 10.92 -8.43 -0.59
N SER A 137 10.03 -9.13 -1.29
CA SER A 137 8.64 -9.30 -0.83
C SER A 137 8.60 -9.92 0.57
N PRO A 138 7.72 -9.43 1.46
CA PRO A 138 7.56 -10.06 2.78
C PRO A 138 6.90 -11.44 2.67
N LEU A 139 7.10 -12.24 3.72
CA LEU A 139 6.43 -13.52 3.93
C LEU A 139 5.14 -13.30 4.72
N ILE A 140 4.08 -13.98 4.33
CA ILE A 140 2.80 -13.96 5.06
C ILE A 140 2.71 -15.22 5.91
N VAL A 141 2.44 -15.04 7.20
CA VAL A 141 2.06 -16.13 8.10
C VAL A 141 0.67 -15.82 8.64
N LEU A 142 -0.30 -16.68 8.32
CA LEU A 142 -1.67 -16.56 8.79
C LEU A 142 -1.92 -17.60 9.89
N ASN A 143 -1.98 -17.14 11.15
CA ASN A 143 -2.29 -18.01 12.27
C ASN A 143 -3.79 -18.00 12.57
N SER A 144 -4.42 -19.17 12.65
CA SER A 144 -5.84 -19.34 12.99
C SER A 144 -6.85 -18.65 12.06
N PHE A 145 -6.46 -18.33 10.81
CA PHE A 145 -7.37 -17.79 9.78
C PHE A 145 -8.21 -18.87 9.06
N SER A 146 -8.06 -20.14 9.45
CA SER A 146 -8.72 -21.31 8.84
C SER A 146 -10.06 -21.70 9.51
N GLY A 147 -10.65 -20.84 10.34
CA GLY A 147 -11.93 -21.10 11.00
C GLY A 147 -13.13 -21.13 10.04
N GLU A 148 -14.26 -21.68 10.47
CA GLU A 148 -15.48 -21.89 9.66
C GLU A 148 -16.19 -20.58 9.20
N GLY A 149 -15.75 -19.42 9.67
CA GLY A 149 -16.33 -18.13 9.27
C GLY A 149 -15.96 -17.74 7.83
N MET A 150 -16.95 -17.59 6.93
CA MET A 150 -16.73 -17.08 5.57
C MET A 150 -15.94 -15.76 5.51
N HIS A 151 -16.11 -14.91 6.52
CA HIS A 151 -15.37 -13.65 6.65
C HIS A 151 -13.86 -13.88 6.90
N LEU A 152 -13.47 -14.90 7.67
CA LEU A 152 -12.07 -15.25 7.89
C LEU A 152 -11.42 -15.80 6.61
N LYS A 153 -12.14 -16.64 5.86
CA LYS A 153 -11.67 -17.13 4.56
C LYS A 153 -11.46 -15.99 3.56
N LEU A 154 -12.37 -15.01 3.53
CA LEU A 154 -12.22 -13.81 2.71
C LEU A 154 -11.00 -12.97 3.14
N MET A 155 -10.81 -12.78 4.46
CA MET A 155 -9.64 -12.08 5.00
C MET A 155 -8.34 -12.80 4.63
N ALA A 156 -8.28 -14.11 4.81
CA ALA A 156 -7.12 -14.92 4.45
C ALA A 156 -6.77 -14.78 2.96
N SER A 157 -7.78 -14.92 2.09
CA SER A 157 -7.60 -14.78 0.64
C SER A 157 -7.15 -13.36 0.25
N MET A 158 -7.71 -12.31 0.85
CA MET A 158 -7.25 -10.94 0.60
C MET A 158 -5.81 -10.72 1.02
N PHE A 159 -5.41 -11.17 2.22
CA PHE A 159 -4.04 -11.00 2.68
C PHE A 159 -3.06 -11.80 1.81
N GLN A 160 -3.41 -13.03 1.44
CA GLN A 160 -2.60 -13.87 0.55
C GLN A 160 -2.38 -13.22 -0.82
N ASN A 161 -3.43 -12.66 -1.42
CA ASN A 161 -3.35 -12.05 -2.74
C ASN A 161 -2.65 -10.68 -2.74
N MET A 162 -2.40 -10.09 -1.57
CA MET A 162 -1.73 -8.81 -1.43
C MET A 162 -0.22 -8.88 -1.68
N PHE A 163 0.35 -10.09 -1.66
CA PHE A 163 1.77 -10.33 -1.93
C PHE A 163 1.93 -11.44 -2.98
N PRO A 164 3.02 -11.45 -3.75
CA PRO A 164 3.25 -12.50 -4.74
C PRO A 164 3.30 -13.88 -4.08
N THR A 165 2.64 -14.85 -4.72
CA THR A 165 2.65 -16.24 -4.26
C THR A 165 4.04 -16.82 -4.38
N ILE A 166 4.58 -17.35 -3.29
CA ILE A 166 5.90 -17.98 -3.28
C ILE A 166 5.73 -19.46 -3.62
N ASN A 167 6.18 -19.84 -4.82
CA ASN A 167 6.28 -21.24 -5.20
C ASN A 167 7.57 -21.82 -4.63
N VAL A 168 7.47 -22.55 -3.51
CA VAL A 168 8.60 -23.17 -2.81
C VAL A 168 9.50 -24.06 -3.70
N THR A 169 8.98 -24.53 -4.83
CA THR A 169 9.72 -25.33 -5.83
C THR A 169 10.56 -24.51 -6.81
N LYS A 170 10.30 -23.20 -6.96
CA LYS A 170 11.05 -22.27 -7.82
C LYS A 170 12.02 -21.39 -7.02
N VAL A 171 12.04 -21.50 -5.70
CA VAL A 171 12.96 -20.77 -4.82
C VAL A 171 14.16 -21.67 -4.54
N SER A 172 15.05 -21.80 -5.53
CA SER A 172 16.41 -22.32 -5.39
C SER A 172 17.39 -21.31 -5.95
#